data_AF-A0AAF0L7I7-F1
#
_entry.id   AF-A0AAF0L7I7-F1
#
_cell.length_a   1.000
_cell.length_b   1.000
_cell.length_c   1.000
_cell.angle_alpha   90.00
_cell.angle_beta   90.00
_cell.angle_gamma   90.00
#
_symmetry.space_group_name_H-M   'P 1'
#
loop_
_entity.id
_entity.type
_entity.pdbx_description
1 polymer ?
#
loop_
_entity_poly.entity_id
_entity_poly.type
_entity_poly.pdbx_seq_one_letter_code
_entity_poly.pdbx_strand_id
1 'polypeptide(L)'
;MNQQQKGYRELPVERWSRQIASRELGLSVDRFENGTSNGMVDAVIRAPFGLIPLEVVQDVNVPERRQTEAFQAHGAHLQVPGIGHGWYMSILHSARVKTVREVLPGLLRRLDEILDDRPGWVLSKSQELWGEEVPRPLQRLGVQFMAPLFDERGRDLIVLGGEGWSGTDEPDRLNSWVLEVLEREDDVPKKIRSFAGGHGDVFIWATLASDLTVTGLLTDPDVALIPRLLPDRAPELPPGVDRVWVACTLARRRAVVAEGGRWRWLEWVADVSMEDEGEH
;
A
#
# COMPACT_ATOMS: atom_id res chain seq x y z
N MET A 1 -41.49 13.96 -7.85
CA MET A 1 -40.77 12.68 -7.68
C MET A 1 -39.49 13.02 -6.92
N ASN A 2 -39.50 12.88 -5.59
CA ASN A 2 -38.38 13.30 -4.73
C ASN A 2 -37.28 12.23 -4.79
N GLN A 3 -36.15 12.55 -5.41
CA GLN A 3 -34.90 11.86 -5.13
C GLN A 3 -34.51 12.22 -3.69
N GLN A 4 -34.73 11.30 -2.76
CA GLN A 4 -34.06 11.34 -1.47
C GLN A 4 -32.55 11.37 -1.74
N GLN A 5 -31.90 12.49 -1.43
CA GLN A 5 -30.46 12.54 -1.25
C GLN A 5 -30.10 11.41 -0.28
N LYS A 6 -29.44 10.36 -0.78
CA LYS A 6 -28.76 9.39 0.09
C LYS A 6 -27.75 10.20 0.90
N GLY A 7 -28.08 10.48 2.16
CA GLY A 7 -27.18 11.18 3.07
C GLY A 7 -25.84 10.47 3.10
N TYR A 8 -24.75 11.23 2.98
CA TYR A 8 -23.40 10.69 3.00
C TYR A 8 -23.15 9.96 4.34
N ARG A 9 -22.72 8.69 4.25
CA ARG A 9 -22.38 7.84 5.40
C ARG A 9 -20.87 7.95 5.63
N GLU A 10 -20.49 8.40 6.82
CA GLU A 10 -19.08 8.48 7.26
C GLU A 10 -18.43 7.09 7.15
N LEU A 11 -17.24 7.05 6.55
CA LEU A 11 -16.47 5.82 6.44
C LEU A 11 -15.81 5.50 7.79
N PRO A 12 -15.61 4.20 8.13
CA PRO A 12 -14.91 3.83 9.36
C PRO A 12 -13.55 4.51 9.52
N VAL A 13 -12.78 4.61 8.42
CA VAL A 13 -11.46 5.24 8.40
C VAL A 13 -11.49 6.72 8.75
N GLU A 14 -12.50 7.47 8.29
CA GLU A 14 -12.68 8.89 8.66
C GLU A 14 -12.96 9.03 10.15
N ARG A 15 -13.86 8.18 10.67
CA ARG A 15 -14.17 8.16 12.11
C ARG A 15 -12.92 7.87 12.95
N TRP A 16 -12.14 6.87 12.57
CA TRP A 16 -10.91 6.51 13.28
C TRP A 16 -9.85 7.62 13.19
N SER A 17 -9.66 8.23 12.03
CA SER A 17 -8.77 9.39 11.86
C SER A 17 -9.12 10.52 12.82
N ARG A 18 -10.41 10.87 12.93
CA ARG A 18 -10.86 11.90 13.87
C ARG A 18 -10.57 11.53 15.33
N GLN A 19 -10.78 10.27 15.72
CA GLN A 19 -10.50 9.82 17.08
C GLN A 19 -9.00 9.87 17.40
N ILE A 20 -8.15 9.45 16.47
CA ILE A 20 -6.68 9.50 16.63
C ILE A 20 -6.22 10.95 16.77
N ALA A 21 -6.61 11.82 15.83
CA ALA A 21 -6.24 13.23 15.85
C ALA A 21 -6.78 13.94 17.09
N SER A 22 -8.03 13.66 17.48
CA SER A 22 -8.65 14.26 18.67
C SER A 22 -7.92 13.88 19.95
N ARG A 23 -7.59 12.59 20.11
CA ARG A 23 -6.85 12.09 21.27
C ARG A 23 -5.46 12.69 21.34
N GLU A 24 -4.73 12.70 20.22
CA GLU A 24 -3.35 13.16 20.19
C GLU A 24 -3.24 14.67 20.43
N LEU A 25 -4.13 15.46 19.82
CA LEU A 25 -4.09 16.91 19.95
C LEU A 25 -4.76 17.42 21.24
N GLY A 26 -5.55 16.58 21.91
CA GLY A 26 -6.41 17.02 23.02
C GLY A 26 -7.48 18.02 22.59
N LEU A 27 -7.85 18.01 21.29
CA LEU A 27 -8.82 18.91 20.68
C LEU A 27 -10.01 18.13 20.15
N SER A 28 -11.15 18.79 19.96
CA SER A 28 -12.29 18.18 19.27
C SER A 28 -12.03 18.14 17.76
N VAL A 29 -12.36 17.01 17.15
CA VAL A 29 -12.30 16.82 15.69
C VAL A 29 -13.67 16.39 15.22
N ASP A 30 -14.38 17.33 14.61
CA ASP A 30 -15.76 17.15 14.18
C ASP A 30 -15.82 16.77 12.71
N ARG A 31 -16.77 15.93 12.35
CA ARG A 31 -17.12 15.70 10.96
C ARG A 31 -17.62 17.00 10.33
N PHE A 32 -17.13 17.30 9.12
CA PHE A 32 -17.53 18.48 8.37
C PHE A 32 -18.26 18.10 7.08
N GLU A 33 -17.80 17.07 6.36
CA GLU A 33 -18.48 16.64 5.14
C GLU A 33 -19.85 16.02 5.44
N ASN A 34 -20.88 16.63 4.85
CA ASN A 34 -22.28 16.22 4.98
C ASN A 34 -22.94 15.95 3.62
N GLY A 35 -22.16 15.96 2.53
CA GLY A 35 -22.63 15.72 1.16
C GLY A 35 -23.46 16.86 0.56
N THR A 36 -23.43 18.07 1.14
CA THR A 36 -24.22 19.21 0.64
C THR A 36 -23.51 20.03 -0.43
N SER A 37 -22.19 19.91 -0.57
CA SER A 37 -21.39 20.62 -1.58
C SER A 37 -20.18 19.77 -1.99
N ASN A 38 -19.76 19.89 -3.25
CA ASN A 38 -18.54 19.24 -3.71
C ASN A 38 -17.30 19.95 -3.12
N GLY A 39 -16.26 19.18 -2.81
CA GLY A 39 -14.99 19.72 -2.33
C GLY A 39 -15.03 20.17 -0.87
N MET A 40 -15.97 19.64 -0.08
CA MET A 40 -15.91 19.78 1.37
C MET A 40 -14.76 18.95 1.92
N VAL A 41 -14.19 19.43 3.03
CA VAL A 41 -13.23 18.66 3.82
C VAL A 41 -13.96 17.65 4.70
N ASP A 42 -13.34 16.50 4.94
CA ASP A 42 -13.97 15.41 5.69
C ASP A 42 -14.28 15.83 7.12
N ALA A 43 -13.32 16.50 7.76
CA ALA A 43 -13.39 16.90 9.16
C ALA A 43 -12.73 18.26 9.43
N VAL A 44 -13.00 18.80 10.62
CA VAL A 44 -12.37 20.02 11.14
C VAL A 44 -11.90 19.81 12.58
N ILE A 45 -10.66 20.21 12.85
CA ILE A 45 -10.08 20.30 14.19
C ILE A 45 -10.43 21.66 14.75
N ARG A 46 -11.03 21.71 15.96
CA ARG A 46 -11.33 22.96 16.64
C ARG A 46 -10.16 23.43 17.50
N ALA A 47 -9.31 24.26 16.91
CA ALA A 47 -8.21 24.88 17.64
C ALA A 47 -8.64 26.22 18.26
N PRO A 48 -7.96 26.72 19.31
CA PRO A 48 -8.25 28.03 19.91
C PRO A 48 -8.14 29.20 18.93
N PHE A 49 -7.33 29.04 17.87
CA PHE A 49 -7.07 30.05 16.85
C PHE A 49 -7.93 29.91 15.59
N GLY A 50 -8.80 28.89 15.51
CA GLY A 50 -9.67 28.69 14.36
C GLY A 50 -9.96 27.23 14.05
N LEU A 51 -10.65 27.00 12.94
CA LEU A 51 -10.90 25.68 12.40
C LEU A 51 -9.74 25.29 11.49
N ILE A 52 -9.20 24.08 11.69
CA ILE A 52 -8.18 23.50 10.83
C ILE A 52 -8.83 22.34 10.06
N PRO A 53 -8.87 22.35 8.72
CA PRO A 53 -9.41 21.25 7.95
C PRO A 53 -8.57 19.99 8.11
N LEU A 54 -9.22 18.84 8.07
CA LEU A 54 -8.60 17.51 8.05
C LEU A 54 -9.20 16.70 6.90
N GLU A 55 -8.36 16.31 5.94
CA GLU A 55 -8.70 15.38 4.86
C GLU A 55 -8.20 13.98 5.20
N VAL A 56 -8.95 12.95 4.83
CA VAL A 56 -8.65 11.55 5.07
C VAL A 56 -8.58 10.81 3.75
N VAL A 57 -7.42 10.25 3.45
CA VAL A 57 -7.20 9.42 2.27
C VAL A 57 -6.78 8.02 2.67
N GLN A 58 -7.11 7.07 1.82
CA GLN A 58 -6.56 5.73 1.89
C GLN A 58 -5.62 5.53 0.70
N ASP A 59 -4.45 4.94 0.96
CA ASP A 59 -3.59 4.49 -0.11
C ASP A 59 -4.16 3.21 -0.72
N VAL A 60 -5.15 3.40 -1.58
CA VAL A 60 -5.72 2.38 -2.44
C VAL A 60 -4.86 2.30 -3.68
N ASN A 61 -3.78 1.54 -3.63
CA ASN A 61 -2.89 1.32 -4.78
C ASN A 61 -3.69 0.74 -5.97
N VAL A 62 -4.14 1.63 -6.86
CA VAL A 62 -5.03 1.29 -7.98
C VAL A 62 -4.38 0.27 -8.93
N PRO A 63 -3.09 0.39 -9.28
CA PRO A 63 -2.38 -0.65 -10.02
C PRO A 63 -2.43 -2.04 -9.36
N GLU A 64 -2.13 -2.15 -8.07
CA GLU A 64 -2.17 -3.43 -7.35
C GLU A 64 -3.58 -3.98 -7.23
N ARG A 65 -4.57 -3.13 -6.94
CA ARG A 65 -5.97 -3.54 -6.90
C ARG A 65 -6.41 -4.12 -8.25
N ARG A 66 -6.10 -3.43 -9.35
CA ARG A 66 -6.38 -3.92 -10.72
C ARG A 66 -5.67 -5.23 -11.00
N GLN A 67 -4.43 -5.38 -10.56
CA GLN A 67 -3.66 -6.60 -10.77
C GLN A 67 -4.20 -7.77 -9.93
N THR A 68 -4.58 -7.52 -8.68
CA THR A 68 -5.24 -8.47 -7.78
C THR A 68 -6.58 -8.93 -8.36
N GLU A 69 -7.41 -7.99 -8.83
CA GLU A 69 -8.66 -8.29 -9.54
C GLU A 69 -8.38 -9.13 -10.82
N ALA A 70 -7.32 -8.81 -11.56
CA ALA A 70 -6.92 -9.59 -12.74
C ALA A 70 -6.43 -11.01 -12.38
N PHE A 71 -5.71 -11.19 -11.28
CA PHE A 71 -5.33 -12.52 -10.78
C PHE A 71 -6.52 -13.32 -10.26
N GLN A 72 -7.52 -12.68 -9.66
CA GLN A 72 -8.76 -13.35 -9.28
C GLN A 72 -9.55 -13.79 -10.52
N ALA A 73 -9.66 -12.92 -11.53
CA ALA A 73 -10.41 -13.21 -12.75
C ALA A 73 -9.75 -14.25 -13.66
N HIS A 74 -8.41 -14.23 -13.74
CA HIS A 74 -7.67 -15.09 -14.67
C HIS A 74 -6.93 -16.24 -13.98
N GLY A 75 -6.85 -16.23 -12.65
CA GLY A 75 -6.09 -17.18 -11.83
C GLY A 75 -4.66 -16.74 -11.56
N ALA A 76 -4.26 -16.79 -10.29
CA ALA A 76 -2.86 -16.63 -9.85
C ALA A 76 -2.01 -17.89 -10.07
N HIS A 77 -2.64 -19.04 -10.30
CA HIS A 77 -1.97 -20.33 -10.41
C HIS A 77 -1.99 -20.84 -11.86
N LEU A 78 -0.89 -21.43 -12.31
CA LEU A 78 -0.81 -22.15 -13.58
C LEU A 78 -0.21 -23.53 -13.37
N GLN A 79 -0.78 -24.52 -14.03
CA GLN A 79 -0.17 -25.83 -14.20
C GLN A 79 0.53 -25.85 -15.55
N VAL A 80 1.83 -26.11 -15.55
CA VAL A 80 2.67 -26.15 -16.74
C VAL A 80 3.38 -27.50 -16.77
N PRO A 81 2.74 -28.57 -17.28
CA PRO A 81 3.33 -29.89 -17.28
C PRO A 81 4.64 -29.93 -18.09
N GLY A 82 5.60 -30.69 -17.55
CA GLY A 82 6.86 -30.99 -18.22
C GLY A 82 7.96 -29.97 -17.94
N ILE A 83 7.84 -29.21 -16.86
CA ILE A 83 8.92 -28.33 -16.38
C ILE A 83 9.67 -29.01 -15.23
N GLY A 84 10.94 -28.66 -15.06
CA GLY A 84 11.81 -29.29 -14.06
C GLY A 84 11.43 -28.93 -12.61
N HIS A 85 10.83 -27.76 -12.40
CA HIS A 85 10.50 -27.19 -11.09
C HIS A 85 9.25 -26.31 -11.15
N GLY A 86 8.56 -26.19 -10.03
CA GLY A 86 7.60 -25.11 -9.85
C GLY A 86 8.28 -23.77 -9.60
N TRP A 87 7.53 -22.68 -9.78
CA TRP A 87 8.06 -21.32 -9.61
C TRP A 87 7.05 -20.40 -8.95
N TYR A 88 7.51 -19.61 -7.98
CA TYR A 88 6.88 -18.36 -7.63
C TYR A 88 7.44 -17.25 -8.53
N MET A 89 6.58 -16.39 -9.04
CA MET A 89 6.97 -15.26 -9.87
C MET A 89 6.22 -14.01 -9.46
N SER A 90 6.96 -12.91 -9.28
CA SER A 90 6.37 -11.59 -9.11
C SER A 90 6.28 -10.89 -10.46
N ILE A 91 5.11 -10.32 -10.74
CA ILE A 91 4.75 -9.74 -12.03
C ILE A 91 4.57 -8.23 -11.88
N LEU A 92 5.27 -7.41 -12.67
CA LEU A 92 5.14 -5.95 -12.70
C LEU A 92 3.68 -5.51 -12.82
N HIS A 93 3.29 -4.44 -12.11
CA HIS A 93 1.93 -3.89 -12.18
C HIS A 93 1.51 -3.48 -13.61
N SER A 94 2.48 -3.15 -14.47
CA SER A 94 2.26 -2.78 -15.87
C SER A 94 2.00 -3.97 -16.80
N ALA A 95 2.26 -5.20 -16.34
CA ALA A 95 2.11 -6.40 -17.14
C ALA A 95 0.63 -6.80 -17.28
N ARG A 96 0.29 -7.33 -18.46
CA ARG A 96 -1.06 -7.86 -18.72
C ARG A 96 -1.13 -9.31 -18.27
N VAL A 97 -1.79 -9.57 -17.15
CA VAL A 97 -1.94 -10.93 -16.56
C VAL A 97 -2.38 -11.96 -17.59
N LYS A 98 -3.33 -11.63 -18.47
CA LYS A 98 -3.77 -12.53 -19.54
C LYS A 98 -2.63 -12.93 -20.49
N THR A 99 -1.83 -11.97 -20.96
CA THR A 99 -0.68 -12.22 -21.83
C THR A 99 0.41 -13.01 -21.12
N VAL A 100 0.67 -12.70 -19.84
CA VAL A 100 1.58 -13.50 -19.01
C VAL A 100 1.15 -14.95 -19.01
N ARG A 101 -0.12 -15.24 -18.70
CA ARG A 101 -0.63 -16.62 -18.65
C ARG A 101 -0.57 -17.37 -19.99
N GLU A 102 -0.78 -16.68 -21.10
CA GLU A 102 -0.75 -17.28 -22.44
C GLU A 102 0.68 -17.62 -22.89
N VAL A 103 1.65 -16.76 -22.59
CA VAL A 103 3.02 -16.85 -23.13
C VAL A 103 3.97 -17.59 -22.19
N LEU A 104 3.81 -17.42 -20.87
CA LEU A 104 4.72 -17.92 -19.85
C LEU A 104 4.97 -19.44 -19.92
N PRO A 105 3.96 -20.31 -20.10
CA PRO A 105 4.19 -21.76 -20.17
C PRO A 105 5.14 -22.17 -21.30
N GLY A 106 5.06 -21.50 -22.45
CA GLY A 106 5.94 -21.78 -23.59
C GLY A 106 7.38 -21.30 -23.36
N LEU A 107 7.56 -20.16 -22.67
CA LEU A 107 8.88 -19.67 -22.30
C LEU A 107 9.55 -20.56 -21.26
N LEU A 108 8.81 -21.04 -20.27
CA LEU A 108 9.32 -21.92 -19.22
C LEU A 108 9.84 -23.25 -19.77
N ARG A 109 9.06 -23.91 -20.65
CA ARG A 109 9.52 -25.16 -21.28
C ARG A 109 10.80 -24.96 -22.10
N ARG A 110 10.88 -23.87 -22.86
CA ARG A 110 12.11 -23.52 -23.60
C ARG A 110 13.28 -23.19 -22.69
N LEU A 111 13.03 -22.53 -21.56
CA LEU A 111 14.08 -22.28 -20.57
C LEU A 111 14.61 -23.59 -20.02
N ASP A 112 13.74 -24.55 -19.67
CA ASP A 112 14.19 -25.86 -19.22
C ASP A 112 14.95 -26.64 -20.31
N GLU A 113 14.51 -26.58 -21.56
CA GLU A 113 15.21 -27.18 -22.71
C GLU A 113 16.61 -26.58 -22.94
N ILE A 114 16.79 -25.27 -22.70
CA ILE A 114 18.06 -24.55 -22.91
C ILE A 114 18.98 -24.66 -21.69
N LEU A 115 18.42 -24.81 -20.48
CA LEU A 115 19.12 -24.86 -19.20
C LEU A 115 19.42 -26.29 -18.72
N ASP A 116 19.39 -27.29 -19.63
CA ASP A 116 19.73 -28.68 -19.35
C ASP A 116 21.18 -28.86 -18.83
N ASP A 117 22.02 -27.82 -18.92
CA ASP A 117 23.34 -27.70 -18.30
C ASP A 117 23.32 -26.59 -17.21
N ARG A 118 22.66 -26.87 -16.09
CA ARG A 118 22.20 -25.85 -15.12
C ARG A 118 23.34 -25.05 -14.48
N PRO A 119 23.31 -23.71 -14.51
CA PRO A 119 24.16 -22.91 -13.63
C PRO A 119 23.75 -23.12 -12.15
N GLY A 120 24.75 -23.20 -11.26
CA GLY A 120 24.58 -23.62 -9.86
C GLY A 120 23.62 -22.78 -9.00
N TRP A 121 23.17 -21.62 -9.49
CA TRP A 121 22.20 -20.77 -8.79
C TRP A 121 20.76 -21.32 -8.79
N VAL A 122 20.35 -22.10 -9.81
CA VAL A 122 19.03 -22.76 -9.85
C VAL A 122 18.91 -23.85 -8.77
N LEU A 123 20.06 -24.40 -8.34
CA LEU A 123 20.16 -25.37 -7.24
C LEU A 123 20.58 -24.71 -5.92
N SER A 124 20.91 -23.41 -5.94
CA SER A 124 21.32 -22.68 -4.75
C SER A 124 20.11 -22.38 -3.90
N LYS A 125 20.20 -22.68 -2.60
CA LYS A 125 19.19 -22.26 -1.61
C LYS A 125 19.31 -20.77 -1.25
N SER A 126 20.28 -20.05 -1.80
CA SER A 126 20.47 -18.62 -1.51
C SER A 126 19.49 -17.77 -2.34
N GLN A 127 18.55 -17.12 -1.66
CA GLN A 127 17.58 -16.19 -2.25
C GLN A 127 18.24 -15.00 -2.96
N GLU A 128 19.46 -14.63 -2.58
CA GLU A 128 20.22 -13.52 -3.18
C GLU A 128 20.51 -13.74 -4.67
N LEU A 129 20.74 -14.98 -5.11
CA LEU A 129 21.04 -15.29 -6.51
C LEU A 129 19.80 -15.25 -7.43
N TRP A 130 18.60 -15.17 -6.86
CA TRP A 130 17.35 -15.40 -7.58
C TRP A 130 16.71 -14.11 -8.10
N GLY A 131 17.08 -12.98 -7.49
CA GLY A 131 16.67 -11.64 -7.94
C GLY A 131 17.55 -11.08 -9.05
N GLU A 132 18.79 -11.55 -9.21
CA GLU A 132 19.78 -10.84 -10.04
C GLU A 132 19.75 -11.20 -11.54
N GLU A 133 19.18 -12.34 -11.95
CA GLU A 133 19.20 -12.77 -13.36
C GLU A 133 17.87 -13.36 -13.87
N VAL A 134 16.76 -12.63 -13.76
CA VAL A 134 15.54 -13.02 -14.48
C VAL A 134 15.82 -13.03 -15.99
N PRO A 135 15.59 -14.13 -16.72
CA PRO A 135 15.85 -14.19 -18.17
C PRO A 135 15.14 -13.08 -18.95
N ARG A 136 15.84 -12.43 -19.88
CA ARG A 136 15.29 -11.30 -20.68
C ARG A 136 13.92 -11.56 -21.31
N PRO A 137 13.59 -12.76 -21.85
CA PRO A 137 12.25 -13.04 -22.35
C PRO A 137 11.16 -12.94 -21.28
N LEU A 138 11.46 -13.37 -20.05
CA LEU A 138 10.56 -13.27 -18.90
C LEU A 138 10.46 -11.82 -18.39
N GLN A 139 11.57 -11.09 -18.34
CA GLN A 139 11.56 -9.64 -18.01
C GLN A 139 10.66 -8.86 -18.96
N ARG A 140 10.74 -9.11 -20.28
CA ARG A 140 9.85 -8.47 -21.28
C ARG A 140 8.38 -8.84 -21.11
N LEU A 141 8.10 -10.01 -20.55
CA LEU A 141 6.74 -10.42 -20.21
C LEU A 141 6.24 -9.73 -18.93
N GLY A 142 7.12 -9.06 -18.20
CA GLY A 142 6.84 -8.36 -16.95
C GLY A 142 7.16 -9.15 -15.70
N VAL A 143 7.96 -10.23 -15.79
CA VAL A 143 8.45 -10.94 -14.59
C VAL A 143 9.60 -10.14 -13.98
N GLN A 144 9.46 -9.74 -12.72
CA GLN A 144 10.45 -8.97 -11.98
C GLN A 144 11.29 -9.83 -11.04
N PHE A 145 10.67 -10.86 -10.45
CA PHE A 145 11.31 -11.79 -9.55
C PHE A 145 10.82 -13.21 -9.82
N MET A 146 11.69 -14.20 -9.62
CA MET A 146 11.40 -15.60 -9.85
C MET A 146 12.15 -16.48 -8.85
N ALA A 147 11.46 -17.45 -8.27
CA ALA A 147 11.97 -18.31 -7.20
C ALA A 147 11.45 -19.74 -7.37
N PRO A 148 12.28 -20.80 -7.37
CA PRO A 148 11.75 -22.16 -7.44
C PRO A 148 10.93 -22.52 -6.20
N LEU A 149 9.84 -23.25 -6.43
CA LEU A 149 9.08 -23.93 -5.39
C LEU A 149 9.76 -25.26 -5.12
N PHE A 150 10.41 -25.39 -3.96
CA PHE A 150 11.20 -26.57 -3.61
C PHE A 150 10.40 -27.75 -3.07
N ASP A 151 9.09 -27.65 -2.98
CA ASP A 151 8.24 -28.77 -2.56
C ASP A 151 7.93 -29.70 -3.74
N GLU A 152 7.98 -31.02 -3.50
CA GLU A 152 7.65 -32.01 -4.55
C GLU A 152 6.21 -31.85 -5.08
N ARG A 153 5.34 -31.22 -4.29
CA ARG A 153 3.94 -30.91 -4.66
C ARG A 153 3.82 -29.67 -5.56
N GLY A 154 4.85 -28.83 -5.62
CA GLY A 154 4.92 -27.66 -6.48
C GLY A 154 5.57 -27.94 -7.83
N ARG A 155 6.05 -29.16 -8.11
CA ARG A 155 6.55 -29.51 -9.45
C ARG A 155 5.44 -29.27 -10.49
N ASP A 156 5.76 -28.57 -11.57
CA ASP A 156 4.84 -28.06 -12.61
C ASP A 156 3.90 -26.91 -12.20
N LEU A 157 3.93 -26.44 -10.96
CA LEU A 157 3.09 -25.32 -10.49
C LEU A 157 3.81 -23.97 -10.64
N ILE A 158 3.13 -23.01 -11.25
CA ILE A 158 3.51 -21.61 -11.23
C ILE A 158 2.55 -20.82 -10.35
N VAL A 159 3.09 -20.11 -9.37
CA VAL A 159 2.36 -19.16 -8.53
C VAL A 159 2.75 -17.75 -8.99
N LEU A 160 1.78 -17.01 -9.49
CA LEU A 160 1.93 -15.60 -9.84
C LEU A 160 1.53 -14.75 -8.65
N GLY A 161 2.44 -13.92 -8.20
CA GLY A 161 2.17 -12.78 -7.33
C GLY A 161 2.20 -11.48 -8.13
N GLY A 162 1.54 -10.45 -7.60
CA GLY A 162 1.80 -9.10 -8.06
C GLY A 162 3.23 -8.68 -7.76
N GLU A 163 3.62 -7.55 -8.32
CA GLU A 163 4.83 -6.83 -7.93
C GLU A 163 4.70 -6.52 -6.45
N GLY A 164 5.37 -7.32 -5.62
CA GLY A 164 5.56 -6.96 -4.24
C GLY A 164 6.47 -5.75 -4.25
N TRP A 165 6.04 -4.65 -3.62
CA TRP A 165 6.90 -3.48 -3.51
C TRP A 165 8.25 -3.92 -2.96
N SER A 166 9.29 -3.54 -3.69
CA SER A 166 10.67 -3.85 -3.33
C SER A 166 10.88 -3.41 -1.89
N GLY A 167 11.29 -4.36 -1.03
CA GLY A 167 11.88 -4.04 0.27
C GLY A 167 13.26 -3.40 0.07
N THR A 168 13.35 -2.39 -0.80
CA THR A 168 14.49 -1.51 -0.79
C THR A 168 14.51 -0.91 0.59
N ASP A 169 15.57 -1.20 1.35
CA ASP A 169 15.93 -0.54 2.60
C ASP A 169 16.30 0.93 2.33
N GLU A 170 15.44 1.65 1.60
CA GLU A 170 15.52 3.08 1.42
C GLU A 170 15.19 3.71 2.77
N PRO A 171 16.17 4.36 3.44
CA PRO A 171 15.97 4.92 4.76
C PRO A 171 14.88 6.01 4.78
N ASP A 172 14.51 6.54 3.60
CA ASP A 172 13.56 7.63 3.42
C ASP A 172 12.25 7.21 2.73
N ARG A 173 11.95 5.91 2.68
CA ARG A 173 10.79 5.40 1.91
C ARG A 173 9.46 5.98 2.38
N LEU A 174 9.28 6.20 3.69
CA LEU A 174 8.05 6.82 4.24
C LEU A 174 7.81 8.21 3.64
N ASN A 175 8.86 9.04 3.51
CA ASN A 175 8.75 10.39 2.96
C ASN A 175 8.33 10.35 1.49
N SER A 176 9.01 9.53 0.69
CA SER A 176 8.72 9.36 -0.73
C SER A 176 7.29 8.85 -0.94
N TRP A 177 6.87 7.85 -0.17
CA TRP A 177 5.53 7.30 -0.24
C TRP A 177 4.44 8.33 0.12
N VAL A 178 4.63 9.14 1.17
CA VAL A 178 3.68 10.22 1.51
C VAL A 178 3.51 11.19 0.34
N LEU A 179 4.61 11.59 -0.29
CA LEU A 179 4.57 12.52 -1.42
C LEU A 179 3.90 11.90 -2.64
N GLU A 180 4.17 10.63 -2.94
CA GLU A 180 3.50 9.88 -4.02
C GLU A 180 1.98 9.80 -3.81
N VAL A 181 1.53 9.56 -2.56
CA VAL A 181 0.11 9.55 -2.23
C VAL A 181 -0.50 10.94 -2.43
N LEU A 182 0.13 12.00 -1.92
CA LEU A 182 -0.39 13.37 -2.06
C LEU A 182 -0.35 13.90 -3.50
N GLU A 183 0.60 13.42 -4.32
CA GLU A 183 0.63 13.73 -5.76
C GLU A 183 -0.51 13.04 -6.50
N ARG A 184 -0.82 11.78 -6.14
CA ARG A 184 -1.94 11.04 -6.72
C ARG A 184 -3.30 11.61 -6.30
N GLU A 185 -3.45 11.96 -5.02
CA GLU A 185 -4.65 12.58 -4.44
C GLU A 185 -4.53 14.12 -4.52
N ASP A 186 -4.27 14.65 -5.71
CA ASP A 186 -3.92 16.07 -5.92
C ASP A 186 -5.05 17.06 -5.54
N ASP A 187 -6.27 16.56 -5.39
CA ASP A 187 -7.44 17.30 -4.97
C ASP A 187 -7.41 17.61 -3.47
N VAL A 188 -6.77 16.75 -2.66
CA VAL A 188 -6.70 16.91 -1.20
C VAL A 188 -5.96 18.20 -0.79
N PRO A 189 -4.73 18.47 -1.25
CA PRO A 189 -4.10 19.76 -0.98
C PRO A 189 -4.89 20.95 -1.55
N LYS A 190 -5.64 20.77 -2.65
CA LYS A 190 -6.48 21.84 -3.23
C LYS A 190 -7.70 22.15 -2.34
N LYS A 191 -8.35 21.12 -1.79
CA LYS A 191 -9.47 21.28 -0.84
C LYS A 191 -9.02 22.02 0.42
N ILE A 192 -7.90 21.60 1.01
CA ILE A 192 -7.32 22.26 2.20
C ILE A 192 -7.03 23.74 1.92
N ARG A 193 -6.35 24.06 0.81
CA ARG A 193 -6.07 25.46 0.43
C ARG A 193 -7.32 26.30 0.17
N SER A 194 -8.41 25.67 -0.26
CA SER A 194 -9.69 26.34 -0.51
C SER A 194 -10.49 26.58 0.78
N PHE A 195 -10.13 25.90 1.87
CA PHE A 195 -10.75 26.09 3.17
C PHE A 195 -10.29 27.41 3.81
N ALA A 196 -11.13 27.97 4.68
CA ALA A 196 -10.80 29.21 5.39
C ALA A 196 -9.53 29.04 6.22
N GLY A 197 -8.52 29.87 5.95
CA GLY A 197 -7.18 29.76 6.53
C GLY A 197 -6.13 29.24 5.55
N GLY A 198 -6.51 28.43 4.56
CA GLY A 198 -5.63 27.96 3.48
C GLY A 198 -4.58 26.93 3.90
N HIS A 199 -4.66 26.42 5.13
CA HIS A 199 -3.74 25.45 5.72
C HIS A 199 -4.49 24.38 6.51
N GLY A 200 -3.95 23.17 6.61
CA GLY A 200 -4.47 22.13 7.51
C GLY A 200 -3.80 20.77 7.40
N ASP A 201 -4.49 19.74 7.87
CA ASP A 201 -3.92 18.42 8.12
C ASP A 201 -4.42 17.39 7.08
N VAL A 202 -3.58 16.42 6.75
CA VAL A 202 -3.96 15.23 5.95
C VAL A 202 -3.72 13.97 6.74
N PHE A 203 -4.68 13.04 6.71
CA PHE A 203 -4.57 11.72 7.31
C PHE A 203 -4.52 10.65 6.23
N ILE A 204 -3.43 9.90 6.17
CA ILE A 204 -3.21 8.84 5.19
C ILE A 204 -3.29 7.48 5.88
N TRP A 205 -4.21 6.64 5.41
CA TRP A 205 -4.28 5.24 5.80
C TRP A 205 -3.48 4.38 4.82
N ALA A 206 -2.38 3.82 5.31
CA ALA A 206 -1.71 2.70 4.65
C ALA A 206 -2.62 1.46 4.72
N THR A 207 -2.80 0.79 3.59
CA THR A 207 -3.63 -0.41 3.45
C THR A 207 -2.76 -1.64 3.26
N LEU A 208 -3.38 -2.82 3.10
CA LEU A 208 -2.65 -4.03 2.69
C LEU A 208 -1.93 -3.88 1.34
N ALA A 209 -2.40 -2.97 0.50
CA ALA A 209 -1.86 -2.67 -0.83
C ALA A 209 -0.83 -1.52 -0.81
N SER A 210 -0.49 -1.02 0.39
CA SER A 210 0.53 0.01 0.53
C SER A 210 1.93 -0.59 0.53
N ASP A 211 2.92 0.29 0.37
CA ASP A 211 4.33 -0.06 0.41
C ASP A 211 4.69 -0.92 1.65
N LEU A 212 5.45 -2.01 1.42
CA LEU A 212 5.76 -2.99 2.47
C LEU A 212 6.67 -2.39 3.54
N THR A 213 7.58 -1.47 3.18
CA THR A 213 8.44 -0.78 4.13
C THR A 213 7.61 0.16 5.00
N VAL A 214 6.60 0.83 4.44
CA VAL A 214 5.67 1.69 5.20
C VAL A 214 4.74 0.90 6.11
N THR A 215 4.04 -0.11 5.58
CA THR A 215 3.16 -0.97 6.38
C THR A 215 3.94 -1.76 7.43
N GLY A 216 5.14 -2.18 7.06
CA GLY A 216 6.16 -2.71 7.94
C GLY A 216 6.50 -1.73 9.05
N LEU A 217 6.94 -0.51 8.74
CA LEU A 217 7.19 0.56 9.73
C LEU A 217 6.01 0.69 10.70
N LEU A 218 4.79 0.63 10.14
CA LEU A 218 3.48 0.59 10.77
C LEU A 218 3.32 -0.45 11.90
N THR A 219 4.06 -1.56 11.78
CA THR A 219 3.90 -2.81 12.51
C THR A 219 4.39 -2.73 13.94
N ASP A 220 3.63 -3.35 14.86
CA ASP A 220 3.99 -3.54 16.26
C ASP A 220 5.47 -3.97 16.41
N PRO A 221 6.29 -3.24 17.17
CA PRO A 221 7.67 -3.63 17.42
C PRO A 221 7.82 -4.97 18.12
N ASP A 222 6.81 -5.43 18.88
CA ASP A 222 6.87 -6.73 19.56
C ASP A 222 6.81 -7.90 18.56
N VAL A 223 6.43 -7.62 17.31
CA VAL A 223 6.42 -8.58 16.19
C VAL A 223 7.63 -8.36 15.26
N ALA A 224 8.27 -7.20 15.32
CA ALA A 224 9.36 -6.84 14.41
C ALA A 224 10.72 -7.28 14.98
N LEU A 225 11.44 -8.13 14.23
CA LEU A 225 12.80 -8.58 14.58
C LEU A 225 13.88 -7.48 14.43
N ILE A 226 13.54 -6.36 13.77
CA ILE A 226 14.47 -5.27 13.46
C ILE A 226 13.91 -3.96 14.02
N PRO A 227 14.70 -3.17 14.78
CA PRO A 227 14.31 -1.84 15.22
C PRO A 227 13.95 -0.95 14.02
N ARG A 228 12.72 -0.43 14.01
CA ARG A 228 12.24 0.44 12.93
C ARG A 228 12.42 1.89 13.33
N LEU A 229 13.25 2.61 12.59
CA LEU A 229 13.51 4.02 12.81
C LEU A 229 12.64 4.86 11.87
N LEU A 230 12.11 5.96 12.38
CA LEU A 230 11.49 6.97 11.53
C LEU A 230 12.60 7.70 10.76
N PRO A 231 12.32 8.21 9.55
CA PRO A 231 13.26 9.10 8.87
C PRO A 231 13.64 10.29 9.76
N ASP A 232 14.90 10.74 9.65
CA ASP A 232 15.43 11.85 10.47
C ASP A 232 14.69 13.18 10.27
N ARG A 233 14.03 13.33 9.11
CA ARG A 233 13.27 14.52 8.72
C ARG A 233 11.94 14.11 8.10
N ALA A 234 10.92 14.92 8.33
CA ALA A 234 9.65 14.82 7.60
C ALA A 234 9.81 15.34 6.15
N PRO A 235 8.94 14.93 5.22
CA PRO A 235 9.00 15.41 3.85
C PRO A 235 8.60 16.90 3.78
N GLU A 236 9.04 17.59 2.73
CA GLU A 236 8.53 18.92 2.40
C GLU A 236 7.11 18.79 1.84
N LEU A 237 6.12 19.19 2.63
CA LEU A 237 4.72 19.00 2.30
C LEU A 237 4.22 20.00 1.23
N PRO A 238 3.24 19.61 0.40
CA PRO A 238 2.63 20.51 -0.57
C PRO A 238 2.05 21.77 0.10
N PRO A 239 2.00 22.92 -0.60
CA PRO A 239 1.47 24.16 -0.03
C PRO A 239 0.07 23.98 0.56
N GLY A 240 -0.11 24.42 1.81
CA GLY A 240 -1.36 24.31 2.56
C GLY A 240 -1.46 23.06 3.42
N VAL A 241 -0.56 22.08 3.30
CA VAL A 241 -0.54 20.93 4.22
C VAL A 241 0.48 21.19 5.32
N ASP A 242 0.01 21.35 6.56
CA ASP A 242 0.83 21.64 7.74
C ASP A 242 1.30 20.36 8.45
N ARG A 243 0.45 19.33 8.46
CA ARG A 243 0.74 18.02 9.06
C ARG A 243 0.27 16.88 8.18
N VAL A 244 1.03 15.79 8.23
CA VAL A 244 0.59 14.50 7.69
C VAL A 244 0.58 13.45 8.79
N TRP A 245 -0.58 12.85 8.99
CA TRP A 245 -0.80 11.73 9.86
C TRP A 245 -0.77 10.45 9.02
N VAL A 246 -0.08 9.41 9.50
CA VAL A 246 -0.06 8.11 8.82
C VAL A 246 -0.43 7.02 9.81
N ALA A 247 -1.41 6.21 9.46
CA ALA A 247 -1.78 5.01 10.20
C ALA A 247 -1.96 3.83 9.26
N CYS A 248 -2.02 2.61 9.78
CA CYS A 248 -2.20 1.39 8.99
C CYS A 248 -3.52 0.72 9.35
N THR A 249 -4.27 0.24 8.36
CA THR A 249 -5.55 -0.46 8.58
C THR A 249 -5.36 -1.89 9.13
N LEU A 250 -4.12 -2.36 9.26
CA LEU A 250 -3.82 -3.66 9.87
C LEU A 250 -3.99 -3.60 11.40
N ALA A 251 -4.36 -4.72 12.03
CA ALA A 251 -4.55 -4.79 13.47
C ALA A 251 -3.23 -4.63 14.26
N ARG A 252 -3.31 -4.07 15.48
CA ARG A 252 -2.16 -3.82 16.39
C ARG A 252 -1.07 -3.00 15.72
N ARG A 253 -1.43 -1.82 15.25
CA ARG A 253 -0.52 -0.93 14.52
C ARG A 253 -0.42 0.42 15.21
N ARG A 254 0.75 1.02 15.02
CA ARG A 254 1.06 2.38 15.47
C ARG A 254 0.67 3.37 14.39
N ALA A 255 0.57 4.62 14.78
CA ALA A 255 0.44 5.74 13.87
C ALA A 255 1.61 6.70 14.08
N VAL A 256 1.90 7.51 13.07
CA VAL A 256 2.93 8.55 13.11
C VAL A 256 2.33 9.87 12.63
N VAL A 257 2.96 10.97 13.02
CA VAL A 257 2.64 12.30 12.51
C VAL A 257 3.92 13.01 12.11
N ALA A 258 3.88 13.67 10.95
CA ALA A 258 4.87 14.63 10.51
C ALA A 258 4.39 16.04 10.87
N GLU A 259 5.14 16.74 11.71
CA GLU A 259 4.89 18.14 12.09
C GLU A 259 6.23 18.85 12.33
N GLY A 260 6.34 20.11 11.92
CA GLY A 260 7.54 20.92 12.19
C GLY A 260 8.83 20.34 11.62
N GLY A 261 8.73 19.62 10.50
CA GLY A 261 9.87 18.98 9.83
C GLY A 261 10.35 17.68 10.46
N ARG A 262 9.60 17.08 11.41
CA ARG A 262 9.98 15.83 12.09
C ARG A 262 8.84 14.84 12.15
N TRP A 263 9.20 13.55 12.10
CA TRP A 263 8.28 12.46 12.40
C TRP A 263 8.23 12.18 13.91
N ARG A 264 7.05 11.78 14.37
CA ARG A 264 6.84 11.33 15.75
C ARG A 264 5.86 10.17 15.79
N TRP A 265 6.17 9.16 16.61
CA TRP A 265 5.23 8.09 16.95
C TRP A 265 4.09 8.62 17.81
N LEU A 266 2.88 8.16 17.52
CA LEU A 266 1.70 8.44 18.35
C LEU A 266 1.58 7.39 19.44
N GLU A 267 1.10 7.80 20.62
CA GLU A 267 0.73 6.88 21.72
C GLU A 267 -0.65 6.25 21.47
N TRP A 268 -0.79 5.66 20.28
CA TRP A 268 -1.99 4.98 19.83
C TRP A 268 -1.61 3.59 19.32
N VAL A 269 -2.28 2.58 19.87
CA VAL A 269 -2.22 1.20 19.39
C VAL A 269 -3.67 0.80 19.12
N ALA A 270 -3.98 0.55 17.86
CA ALA A 270 -5.28 -0.01 17.50
C ALA A 270 -5.40 -1.45 18.02
N ASP A 271 -6.30 -1.68 18.96
CA ASP A 271 -6.97 -2.99 19.12
C ASP A 271 -8.22 -3.03 18.21
N VAL A 272 -8.10 -2.46 17.02
CA VAL A 272 -9.22 -2.33 16.07
C VAL A 272 -9.36 -3.67 15.37
N SER A 273 -10.29 -4.49 15.86
CA SER A 273 -10.96 -5.42 14.96
C SER A 273 -11.78 -4.55 14.00
N MET A 274 -11.34 -4.47 12.74
CA MET A 274 -12.24 -4.12 11.63
C MET A 274 -13.17 -5.32 11.43
N GLU A 275 -13.89 -5.73 12.47
CA GLU A 275 -14.95 -6.71 12.32
C GLU A 275 -16.02 -6.07 11.43
N ASP A 276 -16.29 -6.72 10.32
CA ASP A 276 -17.42 -6.43 9.44
C ASP A 276 -18.64 -6.12 10.31
N GLU A 277 -19.07 -4.85 10.29
CA GLU A 277 -20.47 -4.53 10.60
C GLU A 277 -21.29 -5.17 9.48
N GLY A 278 -21.57 -6.46 9.68
CA GLY A 278 -22.41 -7.27 8.83
C GLY A 278 -23.74 -6.58 8.60
N GLU A 279 -24.23 -6.78 7.38
CA GLU A 279 -25.56 -6.44 6.91
C GLU A 279 -26.63 -6.61 8.01
N HIS A 280 -27.23 -5.49 8.41
CA HIS A 280 -28.54 -5.43 9.06
C HIS A 280 -29.43 -4.48 8.26
#